data_AF-A0A969GBQ2-F1
#
_entry.id   AF-A0A969GBQ2-F1
#
_cell.length_a   1.000
_cell.length_b   1.000
_cell.length_c   1.000
_cell.angle_alpha   90.00
_cell.angle_beta   90.00
_cell.angle_gamma   90.00
#
_symmetry.space_group_name_H-M   'P 1'
#
loop_
_entity.id
_entity.type
_entity.pdbx_description
1 polymer ?
#
loop_
_entity_poly.entity_id
_entity_poly.type
_entity_poly.pdbx_seq_one_letter_code
_entity_poly.pdbx_strand_id
1 'polypeptide(L)'
;MPINQCPNASTTLALELPTQGNWGAQNLTGKVTINCAAPPEGLTVQIISNYSGIFLTPKTIKIQPGKKSAVFNFSIQPDASSYPNGLTIEVSATWNAIDLVQRSITLPPL
;
A
#
# COMPACT_ATOMS: atom_id res chain seq x y z
N MET A 1 3.44 24.61 -21.43
CA MET A 1 4.47 23.98 -20.59
C MET A 1 4.33 22.47 -20.79
N PRO A 2 5.35 21.72 -21.21
CA PRO A 2 5.20 20.28 -21.39
C PRO A 2 4.88 19.63 -20.05
N ILE A 3 3.85 18.80 -20.02
CA ILE A 3 3.46 18.02 -18.86
C ILE A 3 4.50 16.91 -18.67
N ASN A 4 5.47 17.11 -17.76
CA ASN A 4 6.42 16.08 -17.33
C ASN A 4 5.72 15.04 -16.43
N GLN A 5 4.68 14.42 -16.95
CA GLN A 5 3.83 13.48 -16.25
C GLN A 5 4.15 12.07 -16.68
N CYS A 6 3.94 11.13 -15.76
CA CYS A 6 4.06 9.73 -16.06
C CYS A 6 3.13 9.33 -17.22
N PRO A 7 3.66 8.81 -18.35
CA PRO A 7 2.81 8.08 -19.27
C PRO A 7 2.31 6.83 -18.55
N ASN A 8 1.00 6.63 -18.61
CA ASN A 8 0.32 5.48 -18.03
C ASN A 8 0.92 4.11 -18.38
N ALA A 9 1.68 4.01 -19.48
CA ALA A 9 2.34 2.79 -19.92
C ALA A 9 3.75 2.52 -19.35
N SER A 10 4.37 3.41 -18.55
CA SER A 10 5.74 3.19 -18.00
C SER A 10 5.93 3.68 -16.56
N THR A 11 4.86 3.65 -15.77
CA THR A 11 4.88 4.16 -14.40
C THR A 11 5.12 3.04 -13.39
N THR A 12 6.36 2.79 -13.01
CA THR A 12 6.61 1.79 -11.98
C THR A 12 6.09 2.25 -10.63
N LEU A 13 5.23 1.43 -10.02
CA LEU A 13 4.72 1.63 -8.68
C LEU A 13 5.61 0.91 -7.65
N ALA A 14 6.05 1.64 -6.63
CA ALA A 14 6.76 1.09 -5.49
C ALA A 14 5.89 1.21 -4.24
N LEU A 15 5.76 0.10 -3.51
CA LEU A 15 5.07 0.04 -2.23
C LEU A 15 6.09 -0.22 -1.12
N GLU A 16 6.15 0.69 -0.17
CA GLU A 16 6.96 0.61 1.04
C GLU A 16 6.02 0.35 2.22
N LEU A 17 6.24 -0.79 2.87
CA LEU A 17 5.54 -1.23 4.06
C LEU A 17 6.57 -1.81 5.05
N PRO A 18 6.29 -1.75 6.36
CA PRO A 18 7.11 -2.46 7.33
C PRO A 18 7.04 -3.98 7.05
N THR A 19 8.19 -4.66 7.10
CA THR A 19 8.26 -6.12 6.87
C THR A 19 7.68 -6.92 8.02
N GLN A 20 7.64 -6.32 9.22
CA GLN A 20 7.07 -6.92 10.42
C GLN A 20 6.03 -5.99 11.03
N GLY A 21 4.96 -6.58 11.56
CA GLY A 21 3.93 -5.88 12.30
C GLY A 21 3.70 -6.54 13.65
N ASN A 22 3.08 -5.80 14.57
CA ASN A 22 2.62 -6.35 15.84
C ASN A 22 1.10 -6.43 15.86
N TRP A 23 0.58 -7.44 16.55
CA TRP A 23 -0.84 -7.55 16.81
C TRP A 23 -1.36 -6.32 17.57
N GLY A 24 -2.50 -5.78 17.15
CA GLY A 24 -3.08 -4.57 17.75
C GLY A 24 -2.33 -3.27 17.41
N ALA A 25 -1.34 -3.29 16.51
CA ALA A 25 -0.64 -2.08 16.11
C ALA A 25 -1.59 -1.09 15.39
N GLN A 26 -1.67 0.12 15.92
CA GLN A 26 -2.43 1.22 15.33
C GLN A 26 -1.49 2.29 14.79
N ASN A 27 -1.95 3.04 13.77
CA ASN A 27 -1.19 4.15 13.16
C ASN A 27 0.10 3.72 12.45
N LEU A 28 0.10 2.55 11.80
CA LEU A 28 1.20 2.19 10.92
C LEU A 28 1.12 3.00 9.63
N THR A 29 2.28 3.31 9.05
CA THR A 29 2.35 4.12 7.83
C THR A 29 2.91 3.29 6.69
N GLY A 30 2.17 3.25 5.58
CA GLY A 30 2.61 2.75 4.30
C GLY A 30 2.89 3.91 3.36
N LYS A 31 3.81 3.71 2.41
CA LYS A 31 4.15 4.72 1.42
C LYS A 31 4.15 4.11 0.03
N VAL A 32 3.51 4.83 -0.88
CA VAL A 32 3.48 4.49 -2.31
C VAL A 32 4.29 5.55 -3.04
N THR A 33 5.21 5.11 -3.88
CA THR A 33 6.08 5.98 -4.69
C THR A 33 5.99 5.59 -6.16
N ILE A 34 6.06 6.57 -7.04
CA ILE A 34 6.12 6.40 -8.50
C ILE A 34 7.40 7.03 -9.04
N ASN A 35 7.88 6.54 -10.18
CA ASN A 35 9.14 6.98 -10.81
C ASN A 35 9.09 8.39 -11.42
N CYS A 36 7.89 8.94 -11.66
CA CYS A 36 7.68 10.24 -12.31
C CYS A 36 6.55 11.03 -11.63
N ALA A 37 6.27 12.26 -12.06
CA ALA A 37 5.23 13.09 -11.43
C ALA A 37 3.82 12.65 -11.86
N ALA A 38 2.90 12.56 -10.90
CA ALA A 38 1.52 12.18 -11.16
C ALA A 38 0.82 13.15 -12.14
N PRO A 39 -0.10 12.65 -13.00
CA PRO A 39 -0.93 13.46 -13.91
C PRO A 39 -1.73 14.57 -13.19
N PRO A 40 -2.33 15.54 -13.92
CA PRO A 40 -3.04 16.67 -13.30
C PRO A 40 -4.34 16.20 -12.62
N GLU A 41 -4.87 15.04 -13.02
CA GLU A 41 -6.02 14.39 -12.40
C GLU A 41 -5.66 13.70 -11.07
N GLY A 42 -4.35 13.56 -10.79
CA GLY A 42 -3.80 12.73 -9.73
C GLY A 42 -3.74 11.25 -10.13
N LEU A 43 -3.25 10.41 -9.22
CA LEU A 43 -3.11 8.97 -9.44
C LEU A 43 -3.84 8.22 -8.32
N THR A 44 -4.86 7.43 -8.67
CA THR A 44 -5.60 6.61 -7.70
C THR A 44 -5.00 5.20 -7.68
N VAL A 45 -4.44 4.84 -6.53
CA VAL A 45 -3.87 3.52 -6.24
C VAL A 45 -4.90 2.72 -5.47
N GLN A 46 -5.23 1.52 -5.93
CA GLN A 46 -6.01 0.56 -5.15
C GLN A 46 -5.08 -0.25 -4.27
N ILE A 47 -5.48 -0.45 -3.02
CA ILE A 47 -4.76 -1.27 -2.04
C ILE A 47 -5.67 -2.41 -1.63
N ILE A 48 -5.19 -3.63 -1.83
CA ILE A 48 -5.90 -4.87 -1.53
C ILE A 48 -5.00 -5.70 -0.62
N SER A 49 -5.55 -6.20 0.48
CA SER A 49 -4.88 -7.17 1.35
C SER A 49 -5.63 -8.49 1.34
N ASN A 50 -4.92 -9.61 1.40
CA ASN A 50 -5.52 -10.94 1.55
C ASN A 50 -6.25 -11.15 2.90
N TYR A 51 -5.93 -10.36 3.93
CA TYR A 51 -6.57 -10.40 5.26
C TYR A 51 -7.23 -9.07 5.65
N SER A 52 -8.33 -8.70 4.99
CA SER A 52 -9.04 -7.43 5.23
C SER A 52 -9.70 -7.30 6.62
N GLY A 53 -9.95 -8.42 7.31
CA GLY A 53 -10.46 -8.42 8.69
C GLY A 53 -9.41 -8.02 9.73
N ILE A 54 -8.12 -8.24 9.42
CA ILE A 54 -7.00 -7.95 10.32
C ILE A 54 -6.30 -6.67 9.88
N PHE A 55 -6.11 -6.49 8.57
CA PHE A 55 -5.44 -5.34 7.97
C PHE A 55 -6.45 -4.24 7.61
N LEU A 56 -6.61 -3.27 8.49
CA LEU A 56 -7.48 -2.12 8.26
C LEU A 56 -6.71 -1.00 7.57
N THR A 57 -6.94 -0.86 6.25
CA THR A 57 -6.35 0.17 5.40
C THR A 57 -7.44 0.83 4.55
N PRO A 58 -7.26 2.08 4.09
CA PRO A 58 -8.06 2.61 3.00
C PRO A 58 -7.86 1.72 1.76
N LYS A 59 -8.97 1.31 1.12
CA LYS A 59 -8.93 0.52 -0.13
C LYS A 59 -8.36 1.29 -1.32
N THR A 60 -8.36 2.62 -1.25
CA THR A 60 -7.87 3.50 -2.31
C THR A 60 -7.09 4.66 -1.71
N ILE A 61 -5.96 4.99 -2.34
CA ILE A 61 -5.10 6.11 -1.98
C ILE A 61 -4.90 6.98 -3.21
N LYS A 62 -4.98 8.30 -3.04
CA LYS A 62 -4.77 9.25 -4.13
C LYS A 62 -3.41 9.94 -3.99
N ILE A 63 -2.55 9.76 -4.97
CA ILE A 63 -1.35 10.58 -5.16
C ILE A 63 -1.80 11.90 -5.78
N GLN A 64 -1.47 13.00 -5.12
CA GLN A 64 -1.81 14.34 -5.58
C GLN A 64 -1.09 14.68 -6.90
N PRO A 65 -1.71 15.52 -7.76
CA PRO A 65 -1.10 15.92 -9.02
C PRO A 65 0.28 16.55 -8.82
N GLY A 66 1.23 16.20 -9.69
CA GLY A 66 2.61 16.67 -9.60
C GLY A 66 3.44 16.04 -8.47
N LYS A 67 2.84 15.25 -7.57
CA LYS A 67 3.58 14.49 -6.55
C LYS A 67 4.04 13.15 -7.11
N LYS A 68 5.10 12.61 -6.50
CA LYS A 68 5.65 11.28 -6.82
C LYS A 68 5.34 10.24 -5.75
N SER A 69 4.74 10.64 -4.64
CA SER A 69 4.50 9.75 -3.52
C SER A 69 3.25 10.12 -2.75
N ALA A 70 2.59 9.12 -2.19
CA ALA A 70 1.52 9.27 -1.21
C ALA A 70 1.80 8.37 -0.01
N VAL A 71 1.44 8.85 1.17
CA VAL A 71 1.47 8.06 2.39
C VAL A 71 0.05 7.70 2.79
N PHE A 72 -0.11 6.55 3.42
CA PHE A 72 -1.38 6.10 3.95
C PHE A 72 -1.19 5.46 5.31
N ASN A 73 -2.21 5.58 6.14
CA ASN A 73 -2.21 4.97 7.46
C ASN A 73 -3.01 3.68 7.43
N PHE A 74 -2.54 2.68 8.13
CA PHE A 74 -3.22 1.41 8.31
C PHE A 74 -3.06 0.93 9.75
N SER A 75 -3.82 -0.10 10.10
CA SER A 75 -3.83 -0.68 11.44
C SER A 75 -4.04 -2.19 11.37
N ILE A 76 -3.58 -2.88 12.40
CA ILE A 76 -3.59 -4.33 12.52
C ILE A 76 -4.46 -4.68 13.72
N GLN A 77 -5.52 -5.45 13.48
CA GLN A 77 -6.41 -5.89 14.56
C GLN A 77 -5.68 -6.87 15.49
N PRO A 78 -6.01 -6.86 16.79
CA PRO A 78 -5.54 -7.85 17.73
C PRO A 78 -6.37 -9.14 17.59
N ASP A 79 -6.05 -10.00 16.61
CA ASP A 79 -6.67 -11.33 16.46
C ASP A 79 -5.60 -12.43 16.35
N ALA A 80 -4.71 -12.41 17.31
CA ALA A 80 -3.49 -13.17 17.25
C ALA A 80 -3.68 -14.65 17.65
N SER A 81 -4.71 -14.94 18.46
CA SER A 81 -5.02 -16.29 18.96
C SER A 81 -5.42 -17.27 17.86
N SER A 82 -5.91 -16.77 16.74
CA SER A 82 -6.25 -17.56 15.55
C SER A 82 -5.01 -17.98 14.74
N TYR A 83 -3.83 -17.43 15.05
CA TYR A 83 -2.59 -17.59 14.28
C TYR A 83 -1.39 -17.96 15.18
N PRO A 84 -1.38 -19.18 15.75
CA PRO A 84 -0.31 -19.61 16.67
C PRO A 84 1.08 -19.69 16.01
N ASN A 85 1.14 -19.77 14.68
CA ASN A 85 2.41 -19.80 13.92
C ASN A 85 2.77 -18.42 13.32
N GLY A 86 2.02 -17.37 13.68
CA GLY A 86 2.12 -16.06 13.05
C GLY A 86 1.28 -15.97 11.77
N LEU A 87 1.28 -14.79 11.17
CA LEU A 87 0.47 -14.48 9.99
C LEU A 87 1.25 -13.66 8.98
N THR A 88 1.25 -14.07 7.71
CA THR A 88 1.79 -13.26 6.61
C THR A 88 0.65 -12.63 5.83
N ILE A 89 0.58 -11.30 5.88
CA ILE A 89 -0.39 -10.49 5.16
C ILE A 89 0.26 -10.01 3.87
N GLU A 90 -0.34 -10.35 2.73
CA GLU A 90 0.07 -9.87 1.43
C GLU A 90 -0.77 -8.66 1.05
N VAL A 91 -0.09 -7.54 0.83
CA VAL A 91 -0.66 -6.27 0.42
C VAL A 91 -0.25 -6.00 -1.02
N SER A 92 -1.24 -5.87 -1.87
CA SER A 92 -1.12 -5.55 -3.30
C SER A 92 -1.56 -4.11 -3.51
N ALA A 93 -0.70 -3.30 -4.13
CA ALA A 93 -1.06 -1.99 -4.62
C ALA A 93 -1.10 -2.03 -6.16
N THR A 94 -2.20 -1.55 -6.73
CA THR A 94 -2.39 -1.49 -8.18
C THR A 94 -2.73 -0.09 -8.65
N TRP A 95 -2.21 0.29 -9.81
CA TRP A 95 -2.63 1.50 -10.50
C TRP A 95 -3.27 1.18 -11.85
N ASN A 96 -4.54 1.56 -12.04
CA ASN A 96 -5.29 1.39 -13.30
C ASN A 96 -5.15 0.01 -13.96
N ALA A 97 -4.90 -1.05 -13.17
CA ALA A 97 -4.60 -2.41 -13.60
C ALA A 97 -3.32 -2.62 -14.44
N ILE A 98 -2.40 -1.63 -14.48
CA ILE A 98 -1.17 -1.69 -15.29
C ILE A 98 0.02 -2.13 -14.43
N ASP A 99 0.20 -1.50 -13.27
CA ASP A 99 1.30 -1.79 -12.36
C ASP A 99 0.75 -2.39 -11.06
N LEU A 100 1.11 -3.64 -10.81
CA LEU A 100 0.82 -4.38 -9.57
C LEU A 100 2.14 -4.53 -8.81
N VAL A 101 2.20 -3.98 -7.60
CA VAL A 101 3.29 -4.22 -6.67
C VAL A 101 2.76 -4.90 -5.42
N GLN A 102 3.47 -5.92 -4.95
CA GLN A 102 3.11 -6.67 -3.76
C GLN A 102 4.18 -6.51 -2.69
N ARG A 103 3.73 -6.52 -1.44
CA ARG A 103 4.57 -6.52 -0.24
C ARG A 103 3.92 -7.40 0.82
N SER A 104 4.74 -8.10 1.56
CA SER A 104 4.29 -8.89 2.70
C SER A 104 4.63 -8.19 4.02
N ILE A 105 3.75 -8.39 4.99
CA ILE A 105 3.95 -8.01 6.38
C ILE A 105 3.76 -9.28 7.20
N THR A 106 4.76 -9.62 8.01
CA THR A 106 4.68 -10.79 8.89
C THR A 106 4.38 -10.35 10.32
N LEU A 107 3.37 -10.98 10.91
CA LEU A 107 3.02 -10.86 12.32
C LEU A 107 3.63 -12.01 13.10
N PRO A 108 4.20 -11.76 14.29
CA PRO A 108 4.80 -12.79 15.10
C PRO A 108 3.76 -13.83 15.55
N PRO A 109 4.17 -15.08 15.79
CA PRO A 109 3.35 -16.06 16.52
C PRO A 109 3.05 -15.58 17.95
N LEU A 110 1.95 -16.09 18.51
CA LEU A 110 1.66 -16.02 19.94
C LEU A 110 1.98 -17.32 20.66
#